data_AF-A0A1Y1KRR3-F1
#
_entry.id   AF-A0A1Y1KRR3-F1
#
_cell.length_a   1.000
_cell.length_b   1.000
_cell.length_c   1.000
_cell.angle_alpha   90.00
_cell.angle_beta   90.00
_cell.angle_gamma   90.00
#
_symmetry.space_group_name_H-M   'P 1'
#
loop_
_entity.id
_entity.type
_entity.pdbx_description
1 polymer ?
#
loop_
_entity_poly.entity_id
_entity_poly.type
_entity_poly.pdbx_seq_one_letter_code
_entity_poly.pdbx_strand_id
1 'polypeptide(L)'
;MLARRLLKKYNLDSIYKGSETATGEMYSVEDVDDKPGAFRAFLDVGLARTSTGARIFGAMKGAVDGGIDIPHSEKRFPGYDSEAKEFNAELHRKHILGQHVA
;
A
#
# COMPACT_ATOMS: atom_id res chain seq x y z
N MET A 1 3.54 9.14 -9.93
CA MET A 1 4.10 8.12 -9.01
C MET A 1 4.16 6.76 -9.69
N LEU A 2 4.90 5.78 -9.15
CA LEU A 2 5.27 4.52 -9.83
C LEU A 2 4.07 3.67 -10.27
N ALA A 3 3.14 3.36 -9.38
CA ALA A 3 1.99 2.49 -9.69
C ALA A 3 1.15 3.00 -10.87
N ARG A 4 0.67 4.25 -10.79
CA ARG A 4 -0.12 4.86 -11.87
C ARG A 4 0.63 4.93 -13.20
N ARG A 5 1.95 5.15 -13.19
CA ARG A 5 2.78 5.13 -14.42
C ARG A 5 2.86 3.73 -15.02
N LEU A 6 3.06 2.72 -14.18
CA LEU A 6 3.15 1.32 -14.59
C LEU A 6 1.82 0.85 -15.19
N LEU A 7 0.71 1.06 -14.48
CA LEU A 7 -0.61 0.63 -14.95
C LEU A 7 -1.00 1.34 -16.25
N LYS A 8 -0.70 2.64 -16.39
CA LYS A 8 -0.95 3.37 -17.64
C LYS A 8 -0.15 2.81 -18.81
N LYS A 9 1.10 2.36 -18.59
CA LYS A 9 1.93 1.73 -19.63
C LYS A 9 1.33 0.42 -20.14
N TYR A 10 0.66 -0.32 -19.27
CA TYR A 10 0.03 -1.61 -19.60
C TYR A 10 -1.49 -1.50 -19.86
N ASN A 11 -2.04 -0.29 -19.93
CA ASN A 11 -3.47 -0.02 -20.13
C ASN A 11 -4.39 -0.66 -19.06
N LEU A 12 -3.89 -0.75 -17.82
CA LEU A 12 -4.60 -1.29 -16.67
C LEU A 12 -5.14 -0.20 -15.72
N ASP A 13 -4.83 1.07 -16.00
CA ASP A 13 -5.09 2.20 -15.11
C ASP A 13 -6.57 2.55 -14.93
N SER A 14 -7.40 2.27 -15.94
CA SER A 14 -8.85 2.45 -15.88
C SER A 14 -9.56 1.34 -15.11
N ILE A 15 -9.00 0.13 -15.10
CA ILE A 15 -9.56 -1.05 -14.44
C ILE A 15 -9.17 -1.02 -12.95
N TYR A 16 -7.86 -0.94 -12.68
CA TYR A 16 -7.30 -0.94 -11.34
C TYR A 16 -6.97 0.48 -10.90
N LYS A 17 -8.00 1.22 -10.46
CA LYS A 17 -7.82 2.59 -9.96
C LYS A 17 -7.09 2.65 -8.62
N GLY A 18 -7.20 1.60 -7.82
CA GLY A 18 -6.72 1.54 -6.45
C GLY A 18 -7.63 2.32 -5.50
N SER A 19 -7.07 2.77 -4.38
CA SER A 19 -7.79 3.59 -3.40
C SER A 19 -7.65 5.07 -3.74
N GLU A 20 -8.76 5.72 -4.11
CA GLU A 20 -8.77 7.14 -4.51
C GLU A 20 -8.55 8.10 -3.32
N THR A 21 -8.79 7.62 -2.08
CA THR A 21 -8.61 8.39 -0.85
C THR A 21 -7.69 7.66 0.11
N ALA A 22 -6.73 8.37 0.71
CA ALA A 22 -5.89 7.82 1.76
C ALA A 22 -6.69 7.61 3.06
N THR A 23 -7.31 6.45 3.22
CA THR A 23 -8.04 6.04 4.45
C THR A 23 -7.10 5.54 5.54
N GLY A 24 -5.92 5.03 5.17
CA GLY A 24 -4.94 4.42 6.08
C GLY A 24 -5.21 2.94 6.38
N GLU A 25 -6.33 2.41 5.91
CA GLU A 25 -6.71 1.00 6.07
C GLU A 25 -5.82 0.08 5.24
N MET A 26 -5.76 -1.20 5.61
CA MET A 26 -5.22 -2.22 4.72
C MET A 26 -6.10 -2.31 3.48
N TYR A 27 -5.49 -2.28 2.30
CA TYR A 27 -6.19 -2.40 1.02
C TYR A 27 -5.43 -3.42 0.19
N SER A 28 -6.16 -4.29 -0.49
CA SER A 28 -5.60 -5.27 -1.43
C SER A 28 -6.31 -5.11 -2.76
N VAL A 29 -5.55 -5.19 -3.85
CA VAL A 29 -6.10 -5.15 -5.20
C VAL A 29 -6.44 -6.58 -5.58
N GLU A 30 -7.70 -6.83 -5.91
CA GLU A 30 -8.19 -8.12 -6.38
C GLU A 30 -8.42 -8.06 -7.88
N ASP A 31 -8.37 -9.22 -8.53
CA ASP A 31 -8.70 -9.36 -9.94
C ASP A 31 -10.17 -9.03 -10.18
N VAL A 32 -10.45 -8.37 -11.31
CA VAL A 32 -11.81 -8.10 -11.76
C VAL A 32 -12.21 -9.17 -12.77
N ASP A 33 -13.36 -9.80 -12.56
CA ASP A 33 -13.92 -10.79 -13.49
C ASP A 33 -13.99 -10.23 -14.93
N ASP A 34 -13.67 -11.08 -15.91
CA ASP A 34 -13.66 -10.74 -17.34
C ASP A 34 -12.72 -9.58 -17.74
N LYS A 35 -11.72 -9.25 -16.89
CA LYS A 35 -10.66 -8.29 -17.17
C LYS A 35 -9.27 -8.94 -17.09
N PRO A 36 -8.23 -8.33 -17.68
CA PRO A 36 -6.86 -8.73 -17.41
C PRO A 36 -6.57 -8.66 -15.90
N GLY A 37 -5.83 -9.63 -15.37
CA GLY A 37 -5.49 -9.67 -13.95
C GLY A 37 -4.73 -8.43 -13.46
N ALA A 38 -4.81 -8.18 -12.16
CA ALA A 38 -4.11 -7.11 -11.49
C ALA A 38 -2.59 -7.29 -11.67
N PHE A 39 -1.87 -6.17 -11.75
CA PHE A 39 -0.42 -6.25 -11.88
C PHE A 39 0.16 -6.74 -10.54
N ARG A 40 0.60 -8.00 -10.51
CA ARG A 40 1.25 -8.60 -9.35
C ARG A 40 2.71 -8.16 -9.24
N ALA A 41 3.10 -7.71 -8.06
CA ALA A 41 4.49 -7.42 -7.72
C ALA A 41 4.84 -7.87 -6.30
N PHE A 42 6.14 -8.00 -6.03
CA PHE A 42 6.66 -8.34 -4.71
C PHE A 42 7.61 -7.25 -4.24
N LEU A 43 7.50 -6.87 -2.96
CA LEU A 43 8.41 -5.91 -2.35
C LEU A 43 9.74 -6.58 -2.03
N ASP A 44 10.83 -6.06 -2.59
CA ASP A 44 12.19 -6.34 -2.16
C ASP A 44 12.69 -5.17 -1.29
N VAL A 45 13.05 -5.45 -0.04
CA VAL A 45 13.57 -4.46 0.92
C VAL A 45 15.10 -4.35 0.89
N GLY A 46 15.78 -5.21 0.13
CA GLY A 46 17.22 -5.35 0.12
C GLY A 46 17.78 -5.64 1.51
N LEU A 47 18.80 -4.87 1.93
CA LEU A 47 19.45 -5.00 3.23
C LEU A 47 18.75 -4.19 4.35
N ALA A 48 17.68 -3.48 4.03
CA ALA A 48 16.99 -2.65 5.01
C ALA A 48 16.25 -3.51 6.04
N ARG A 49 16.33 -3.12 7.31
CA ARG A 49 15.63 -3.82 8.39
C ARG A 49 14.11 -3.62 8.29
N THR A 50 13.36 -4.70 8.42
CA THR A 50 11.89 -4.72 8.40
C THR A 50 11.29 -4.38 9.77
N SER A 51 11.38 -3.11 10.19
CA SER A 51 10.74 -2.61 11.41
C SER A 51 9.35 -2.02 11.13
N THR A 52 8.45 -2.07 12.11
CA THR A 52 7.15 -1.39 12.04
C THR A 52 7.36 0.11 11.90
N GLY A 53 6.65 0.75 10.98
CA GLY A 53 6.79 2.18 10.66
C GLY A 53 7.95 2.52 9.72
N ALA A 54 8.70 1.54 9.20
CA ALA A 54 9.74 1.81 8.21
C ALA A 54 9.16 2.43 6.93
N ARG A 55 9.81 3.49 6.42
CA ARG A 55 9.36 4.25 5.23
C ARG A 55 9.27 3.41 3.95
N ILE A 56 10.01 2.31 3.87
CA ILE A 56 9.95 1.36 2.75
C ILE A 56 8.52 0.79 2.61
N PHE A 57 7.85 0.51 3.72
CA PHE A 57 6.45 0.08 3.70
C PHE A 57 5.48 1.21 3.33
N GLY A 58 5.87 2.47 3.52
CA GLY A 58 5.12 3.62 2.98
C GLY A 58 5.16 3.66 1.45
N ALA A 59 6.30 3.33 0.83
CA ALA A 59 6.39 3.19 -0.63
C ALA A 59 5.54 2.03 -1.14
N MET A 60 5.56 0.88 -0.45
CA MET A 60 4.67 -0.25 -0.73
C MET A 60 3.19 0.14 -0.63
N LYS A 61 2.79 0.83 0.45
CA LYS A 61 1.41 1.31 0.63
C LYS A 61 0.96 2.21 -0.52
N GLY A 62 1.80 3.16 -0.93
CA GLY A 62 1.51 4.01 -2.09
C GLY A 62 1.43 3.26 -3.42
N ALA A 63 2.14 2.14 -3.58
CA ALA A 63 2.04 1.30 -4.78
C ALA A 63 0.73 0.49 -4.78
N VAL A 64 0.37 -0.09 -3.64
CA VAL A 64 -0.88 -0.83 -3.42
C VAL A 64 -2.10 0.07 -3.61
N ASP A 65 -2.13 1.23 -2.95
CA ASP A 65 -3.21 2.22 -3.09
C ASP A 65 -3.28 2.76 -4.52
N GLY A 66 -2.19 2.69 -5.28
CA GLY A 66 -2.15 3.05 -6.70
C GLY A 66 -2.71 1.99 -7.66
N GLY A 67 -3.08 0.80 -7.18
CA GLY A 67 -3.68 -0.28 -7.97
C GLY A 67 -2.74 -1.44 -8.33
N ILE A 68 -1.57 -1.55 -7.71
CA ILE A 68 -0.70 -2.73 -7.87
C ILE A 68 -1.06 -3.77 -6.80
N ASP A 69 -1.22 -5.02 -7.20
CA ASP A 69 -1.36 -6.13 -6.26
C ASP A 69 0.03 -6.50 -5.67
N ILE A 70 0.22 -6.18 -4.40
CA ILE A 70 1.39 -6.58 -3.61
C ILE A 70 0.90 -7.31 -2.36
N PRO A 71 1.25 -8.60 -2.16
CA PRO A 71 0.95 -9.30 -0.92
C PRO A 71 1.59 -8.62 0.29
N HIS A 72 0.79 -8.26 1.28
CA HIS A 72 1.28 -7.66 2.52
C HIS A 72 0.29 -7.88 3.67
N SER A 73 0.71 -7.45 4.86
CA SER A 73 -0.16 -7.32 6.04
C SER A 73 0.06 -5.96 6.68
N GLU A 74 -0.89 -5.52 7.50
CA GLU A 74 -0.81 -4.26 8.24
C GLU A 74 0.24 -4.21 9.36
N LYS A 75 0.83 -5.37 9.72
CA LYS A 75 1.72 -5.51 10.89
C LYS A 75 2.98 -4.62 10.89
N ARG A 76 3.35 -4.10 9.72
CA ARG A 76 4.51 -3.22 9.54
C ARG A 76 4.15 -1.76 9.30
N PHE A 77 2.87 -1.41 9.23
CA PHE A 77 2.44 -0.03 9.13
C PHE A 77 2.50 0.71 10.48
N PRO A 78 2.75 2.03 10.47
CA PRO A 78 2.51 2.87 11.63
C PRO A 78 1.08 2.65 12.15
N GLY A 79 0.91 2.45 13.45
CA GLY A 79 -0.40 2.21 14.07
C GLY A 79 -0.72 0.74 14.34
N TYR A 80 0.17 -0.19 13.99
CA TYR A 80 0.05 -1.56 14.46
C TYR A 80 0.68 -1.74 15.86
N ASP A 81 -0.10 -2.30 16.78
CA ASP A 81 0.34 -2.71 18.11
C ASP A 81 0.57 -4.22 18.14
N SER A 82 1.80 -4.66 18.42
CA SER A 82 2.15 -6.08 18.44
C SER A 82 1.67 -6.84 19.68
N GLU A 83 1.45 -6.14 20.80
CA GLU A 83 0.96 -6.73 22.04
C GLU A 83 -0.55 -6.93 21.98
N ALA A 84 -1.28 -5.88 21.59
CA ALA A 84 -2.72 -5.93 21.40
C ALA A 84 -3.13 -6.69 20.12
N LYS A 85 -2.20 -6.81 19.14
CA LYS A 85 -2.45 -7.34 17.78
C LYS A 85 -3.52 -6.54 17.03
N GLU A 86 -3.62 -5.24 17.32
CA GLU A 86 -4.61 -4.33 16.75
C GLU A 86 -3.95 -3.32 15.82
N PHE A 87 -4.70 -2.85 14.82
CA PHE A 87 -4.26 -1.87 13.84
C PHE A 87 -5.11 -0.61 13.88
N ASN A 88 -4.48 0.54 14.08
CA ASN A 88 -5.12 1.85 14.03
C ASN A 88 -4.88 2.54 12.67
N ALA A 89 -5.87 2.41 11.77
CA ALA A 89 -5.85 3.01 10.44
C ALA A 89 -5.81 4.55 10.47
N GLU A 90 -6.42 5.19 11.48
CA GLU A 90 -6.41 6.65 11.60
C GLU A 90 -5.01 7.18 11.88
N LEU A 91 -4.26 6.52 12.79
CA LEU A 91 -2.87 6.87 13.07
C LEU A 91 -1.98 6.66 11.83
N HIS A 92 -2.20 5.56 11.10
CA HIS A 92 -1.51 5.32 9.84
C HIS A 92 -1.79 6.44 8.82
N ARG A 93 -3.05 6.84 8.67
CA ARG A 93 -3.46 7.95 7.80
C ARG A 93 -2.79 9.26 8.17
N LYS A 94 -2.71 9.60 9.46
CA LYS A 94 -1.98 10.80 9.94
C LYS A 94 -0.50 10.75 9.53
N HIS A 95 0.12 9.57 9.56
CA HIS A 95 1.49 9.38 9.08
C HIS A 95 1.62 9.54 7.56
N ILE A 96 0.68 9.00 6.78
CA ILE A 96 0.63 9.18 5.31
C ILE A 96 0.55 10.66 4.94
N LEU A 97 -0.25 11.44 5.68
CA LEU A 97 -0.40 12.88 5.48
C LEU A 97 0.71 13.73 6.12
N GLY A 98 1.73 13.09 6.72
CA GLY A 98 2.90 13.80 7.26
C GLY A 98 2.67 14.56 8.56
N GLN A 99 1.56 14.34 9.29
CA GLN A 99 1.25 15.09 10.52
C GLN A 99 2.26 14.88 11.66
N HIS A 100 3.05 13.81 11.62
CA HIS A 100 4.13 13.53 12.57
C HIS A 100 5.38 14.43 12.38
N VAL A 101 5.43 15.17 11.26
CA VAL A 101 6.53 16.10 10.93
C VAL A 101 6.10 17.56 11.12
N ALA A 102 4.79 17.82 11.13
CA ALA A 102 4.18 19.16 11.17
C ALA A 102 4.19 19.78 12.58
#